data_AF-A0A3B9G4E1-F1
#
_entry.id   AF-A0A3B9G4E1-F1
#
_cell.length_a   1.000
_cell.length_b   1.000
_cell.length_c   1.000
_cell.angle_alpha   90.00
_cell.angle_beta   90.00
_cell.angle_gamma   90.00
#
_symmetry.space_group_name_H-M   'P 1'
#
loop_
_entity.id
_entity.type
_entity.pdbx_description
1 polymer ?
#
loop_
_entity_poly.entity_id
_entity_poly.type
_entity_poly.pdbx_seq_one_letter_code
_entity_poly.pdbx_strand_id
1 'polypeptide(L)'
;MIQLGVSLYPEQETAEQIDAYLTLALRYGFTRVFTSLFSVPGTVEEVLSYFKGLTKIAHQHGMLVYGDCNARFFNQVGAKPDDLSVFKEIGLDVLRL
;
A
#
# COMPACT_ATOMS: atom_id res chain seq x y z
N MET A 1 15.66 -16.02 -6.64
CA MET A 1 15.33 -15.13 -7.77
C MET A 1 15.27 -13.71 -7.21
N ILE A 2 15.89 -12.72 -7.87
CA ILE A 2 15.87 -11.33 -7.39
C ILE A 2 14.52 -10.71 -7.76
N GLN A 3 13.88 -10.00 -6.82
CA GLN A 3 12.65 -9.25 -7.07
C GLN A 3 12.91 -7.77 -6.87
N LEU A 4 12.50 -6.96 -7.85
CA LEU A 4 12.59 -5.51 -7.80
C LEU A 4 11.25 -4.92 -7.38
N GLY A 5 11.31 -3.85 -6.59
CA GLY A 5 10.14 -3.12 -6.13
C GLY A 5 10.37 -1.62 -6.16
N VAL A 6 9.27 -0.87 -6.20
CA VAL A 6 9.24 0.58 -6.12
C VAL A 6 8.60 1.02 -4.82
N SER A 7 8.89 2.23 -4.36
CA SER A 7 8.22 2.83 -3.20
C SER A 7 7.24 3.89 -3.66
N LEU A 8 6.05 3.92 -3.05
CA LEU A 8 5.01 4.91 -3.31
C LEU A 8 4.59 5.60 -2.01
N TYR A 9 4.53 6.92 -2.08
CA TYR A 9 4.17 7.83 -0.99
C TYR A 9 3.09 8.75 -1.52
N PRO A 10 1.87 8.23 -1.64
CA PRO A 10 0.94 8.78 -2.60
C PRO A 10 0.30 10.10 -2.10
N GLU A 11 0.68 10.58 -0.91
CA GLU A 11 0.43 11.95 -0.46
C GLU A 11 1.11 12.98 -1.38
N GLN A 12 2.02 12.51 -2.26
CA GLN A 12 2.79 13.29 -3.20
C GLN A 12 2.27 13.18 -4.65
N GLU A 13 1.43 12.19 -4.97
CA GLU A 13 1.08 11.83 -6.34
C GLU A 13 -0.44 11.63 -6.55
N THR A 14 -0.94 12.00 -7.73
CA THR A 14 -2.32 11.66 -8.13
C THR A 14 -2.43 10.20 -8.57
N ALA A 15 -3.66 9.66 -8.60
CA ALA A 15 -3.90 8.30 -9.08
C ALA A 15 -3.37 8.06 -10.49
N GLU A 16 -3.46 9.05 -11.37
CA GLU A 16 -2.96 8.99 -12.75
C GLU A 16 -1.43 8.93 -12.80
N GLN A 17 -0.76 9.69 -11.93
CA GLN A 17 0.70 9.67 -11.82
C GLN A 17 1.20 8.33 -11.29
N ILE A 18 0.51 7.77 -10.28
CA ILE A 18 0.80 6.45 -9.73
C ILE A 18 0.61 5.37 -10.81
N ASP A 19 -0.49 5.39 -11.54
CA ASP A 19 -0.77 4.42 -12.59
C ASP A 19 0.28 4.48 -13.72
N ALA A 20 0.66 5.68 -14.15
CA ALA A 20 1.72 5.87 -15.14
C ALA A 20 3.08 5.35 -14.64
N TYR A 21 3.40 5.58 -13.36
CA TYR A 21 4.64 5.11 -12.76
C TYR A 21 4.69 3.59 -12.63
N LEU A 22 3.60 2.96 -12.18
CA LEU A 22 3.49 1.52 -12.07
C LEU A 22 3.49 0.82 -13.43
N THR A 23 2.87 1.44 -14.44
CA THR A 23 2.98 0.99 -15.84
C THR A 23 4.44 0.96 -16.31
N LEU A 24 5.21 2.00 -15.99
CA LEU A 24 6.63 2.07 -16.33
C LEU A 24 7.45 1.02 -15.57
N ALA A 25 7.20 0.86 -14.27
CA ALA A 25 7.87 -0.12 -13.43
C ALA A 25 7.60 -1.55 -13.91
N LEU A 26 6.36 -1.87 -14.28
CA LEU A 26 5.97 -3.15 -14.85
C LEU A 26 6.74 -3.45 -16.15
N ARG A 27 6.91 -2.46 -17.03
CA ARG A 27 7.70 -2.59 -18.28
C ARG A 27 9.14 -3.02 -18.01
N TYR A 28 9.71 -2.65 -16.86
CA TYR A 28 11.07 -3.02 -16.45
C TYR A 28 11.13 -4.24 -15.51
N GLY A 29 10.03 -4.96 -15.31
CA GLY A 29 9.99 -6.21 -14.54
C GLY A 29 9.93 -6.02 -13.03
N PHE A 30 9.52 -4.85 -12.54
CA PHE A 30 9.24 -4.65 -11.12
C PHE A 30 7.93 -5.36 -10.75
N THR A 31 7.90 -5.98 -9.57
CA THR A 31 6.78 -6.87 -9.16
C THR A 31 6.26 -6.55 -7.76
N ARG A 32 6.79 -5.51 -7.12
CA ARG A 32 6.46 -5.14 -5.74
C ARG A 32 6.31 -3.64 -5.59
N VAL A 33 5.38 -3.25 -4.75
CA VAL A 33 5.19 -1.88 -4.26
C VAL A 33 5.42 -1.89 -2.76
N PHE A 34 6.21 -0.96 -2.27
CA PHE A 34 6.33 -0.64 -0.85
C PHE A 34 5.64 0.68 -0.58
N THR A 35 4.85 0.76 0.48
CA THR A 35 4.26 2.02 0.94
C THR A 35 4.25 2.08 2.46
N SER A 36 4.37 3.30 2.97
CA SER A 36 4.30 3.57 4.39
C SER A 36 2.89 3.99 4.75
N LEU A 37 2.29 3.31 5.73
CA LEU A 37 0.99 3.66 6.32
C LEU A 37 1.12 4.81 7.34
N PHE A 38 2.30 5.44 7.44
CA PHE A 38 2.54 6.57 8.32
C PHE A 38 1.90 7.86 7.80
N SER A 39 1.29 8.60 8.73
CA SER A 39 1.14 10.06 8.63
C SER A 39 0.45 10.59 7.39
N VAL A 40 -0.55 9.88 6.86
CA VAL A 40 -1.53 10.50 5.97
C VAL A 40 -2.47 11.34 6.86
N PRO A 41 -2.58 12.66 6.64
CA PRO A 41 -3.53 13.48 7.38
C PRO A 41 -4.96 13.07 7.02
N GLY A 42 -5.81 12.86 8.02
CA GLY A 42 -7.22 12.48 7.82
C GLY A 42 -7.75 11.57 8.93
N THR A 43 -9.01 11.15 8.78
CA THR A 43 -9.61 10.11 9.62
C THR A 43 -9.10 8.73 9.24
N VAL A 44 -9.29 7.74 10.12
CA VAL A 44 -8.92 6.35 9.83
C VAL A 44 -9.57 5.85 8.54
N GLU A 45 -10.84 6.20 8.34
CA GLU A 45 -11.63 5.80 7.17
C GLU A 45 -11.08 6.39 5.87
N GLU A 46 -10.68 7.67 5.89
CA GLU A 46 -10.07 8.35 4.74
C GLU A 46 -8.76 7.65 4.35
N VAL A 47 -7.91 7.37 5.34
CA VAL A 47 -6.63 6.68 5.15
C VAL A 47 -6.84 5.27 4.60
N LEU A 48 -7.75 4.48 5.17
CA LEU A 48 -8.05 3.13 4.68
C LEU A 48 -8.63 3.12 3.26
N SER A 49 -9.58 4.03 2.97
CA SER A 49 -10.17 4.18 1.64
C SER A 49 -9.12 4.51 0.59
N TYR A 50 -8.19 5.38 0.96
CA TYR A 50 -7.09 5.77 0.10
C TYR A 50 -6.13 4.61 -0.20
N PHE A 51 -5.66 3.89 0.83
CA PHE A 51 -4.76 2.74 0.63
C PHE A 51 -5.44 1.63 -0.15
N LYS A 52 -6.75 1.46 0.00
CA LYS A 52 -7.56 0.55 -0.83
C LYS A 52 -7.58 0.95 -2.31
N GLY A 53 -7.55 2.25 -2.61
CA GLY A 53 -7.40 2.76 -3.96
C GLY A 53 -6.02 2.46 -4.53
N LEU A 54 -4.97 2.76 -3.75
CA LEU A 54 -3.57 2.50 -4.12
C LEU A 54 -3.31 1.02 -4.44
N THR A 55 -3.73 0.12 -3.54
CA THR A 55 -3.53 -1.32 -3.70
C THR A 55 -4.27 -1.85 -4.91
N LYS A 56 -5.48 -1.35 -5.18
CA LYS A 56 -6.23 -1.68 -6.39
C LYS A 56 -5.45 -1.33 -7.66
N ILE A 57 -4.83 -0.15 -7.74
CA ILE A 57 -3.99 0.23 -8.89
C ILE A 57 -2.78 -0.71 -8.98
N ALA A 58 -2.07 -0.95 -7.88
CA ALA A 58 -0.91 -1.85 -7.87
C ALA A 58 -1.25 -3.29 -8.31
N HIS A 59 -2.39 -3.82 -7.86
CA HIS A 59 -2.87 -5.15 -8.24
C HIS A 59 -3.28 -5.24 -9.70
N GLN A 60 -3.79 -4.15 -10.31
CA GLN A 60 -4.04 -4.11 -11.76
C GLN A 60 -2.76 -4.32 -12.58
N HIS A 61 -1.62 -3.91 -12.04
CA HIS A 61 -0.28 -4.12 -12.62
C HIS A 61 0.38 -5.44 -12.17
N GLY A 62 -0.35 -6.31 -11.44
CA GLY A 62 0.16 -7.59 -10.96
C GLY A 62 1.26 -7.47 -9.90
N MET A 63 1.35 -6.34 -9.20
CA MET A 63 2.38 -6.10 -8.17
C MET A 63 1.87 -6.41 -6.77
N LEU A 64 2.73 -7.01 -5.93
CA LEU A 64 2.44 -7.24 -4.52
C LEU A 64 2.66 -5.96 -3.70
N VAL A 65 1.77 -5.66 -2.76
CA VAL A 65 1.83 -4.44 -1.93
C VAL A 65 2.31 -4.77 -0.51
N TYR A 66 3.41 -4.12 -0.14
CA TYR A 66 4.04 -4.19 1.17
C TYR A 66 3.71 -2.90 1.92
N GLY A 67 2.94 -3.00 3.01
CA GLY A 67 2.57 -1.88 3.86
C GLY A 67 3.42 -1.85 5.13
N ASP A 68 4.06 -0.72 5.42
CA ASP A 68 4.79 -0.46 6.66
C ASP A 68 3.89 0.24 7.68
N CYS A 69 3.63 -0.40 8.81
CA CYS A 69 2.69 0.04 9.83
C CYS A 69 3.41 0.14 11.17
N ASN A 70 3.13 1.18 11.97
CA ASN A 70 3.66 1.27 13.33
C ASN A 70 2.61 0.77 14.32
N ALA A 71 3.07 0.44 15.53
CA ALA A 71 2.19 -0.01 16.61
C ALA A 71 1.05 0.97 16.92
N ARG A 72 1.24 2.28 16.75
CA ARG A 72 0.20 3.28 16.98
C ARG A 72 -0.94 3.15 15.97
N PHE A 73 -0.62 3.19 14.68
CA PHE A 73 -1.61 3.07 13.61
C PHE A 73 -2.28 1.70 13.61
N PHE A 74 -1.50 0.64 13.87
CA PHE A 74 -2.01 -0.72 14.05
C PHE A 74 -3.15 -0.77 15.09
N ASN A 75 -2.94 -0.20 16.27
CA ASN A 75 -3.97 -0.13 17.31
C ASN A 75 -5.13 0.81 16.91
N GLN A 76 -4.83 1.91 16.23
CA GLN A 76 -5.82 2.91 15.82
C GLN A 76 -6.83 2.36 14.81
N VAL A 77 -6.40 1.48 13.91
CA VAL A 77 -7.29 0.79 12.95
C VAL A 77 -7.98 -0.43 13.56
N GLY A 78 -7.82 -0.67 14.86
CA GLY A 78 -8.44 -1.79 15.58
C GLY A 78 -7.84 -3.16 15.26
N ALA A 79 -6.67 -3.21 14.61
CA ALA A 79 -6.00 -4.48 14.29
C ALA A 79 -5.47 -5.16 15.56
N LYS A 80 -5.39 -6.49 15.49
CA LYS A 80 -4.84 -7.33 16.56
C LYS A 80 -3.84 -8.33 15.96
N PRO A 81 -2.88 -8.85 16.74
CA PRO A 81 -1.94 -9.85 16.24
C PRO A 81 -2.59 -11.09 15.63
N ASP A 82 -3.81 -11.43 16.06
CA ASP A 82 -4.64 -12.53 15.59
C ASP A 82 -5.76 -12.08 14.62
N ASP A 83 -5.93 -10.78 14.39
CA ASP A 83 -6.91 -10.21 13.46
C ASP A 83 -6.33 -9.04 12.65
N LEU A 84 -5.87 -9.39 11.44
CA LEU A 84 -5.34 -8.46 10.45
C LEU A 84 -6.33 -8.20 9.31
N SER A 85 -7.63 -8.48 9.52
CA SER A 85 -8.67 -8.36 8.50
C SER A 85 -8.70 -6.98 7.85
N VAL A 86 -8.54 -5.92 8.63
CA VAL A 86 -8.50 -4.53 8.12
C VAL A 86 -7.44 -4.31 7.04
N PHE A 87 -6.24 -4.89 7.19
CA PHE A 87 -5.15 -4.77 6.21
C PHE A 87 -5.41 -5.61 4.96
N LYS A 88 -6.05 -6.78 5.13
CA LYS A 88 -6.48 -7.63 4.02
C LYS A 88 -7.60 -6.96 3.20
N GLU A 89 -8.55 -6.30 3.85
CA GLU A 89 -9.67 -5.62 3.20
C GLU A 89 -9.25 -4.43 2.34
N ILE A 90 -8.17 -3.73 2.74
CA ILE A 90 -7.56 -2.68 1.93
C ILE A 90 -6.58 -3.25 0.89
N GLY A 91 -6.36 -4.57 0.81
CA GLY A 91 -5.57 -5.19 -0.24
C GLY A 91 -4.05 -5.19 0.00
N LEU A 92 -3.58 -5.12 1.24
CA LEU A 92 -2.15 -5.36 1.52
C LEU A 92 -1.84 -6.85 1.42
N ASP A 93 -0.72 -7.18 0.76
CA ASP A 93 -0.24 -8.56 0.63
C ASP A 93 0.75 -8.91 1.74
N VAL A 94 1.54 -7.92 2.19
CA VAL A 94 2.53 -8.06 3.25
C VAL A 94 2.44 -6.88 4.20
N LEU A 95 2.36 -7.17 5.49
CA LEU A 95 2.44 -6.17 6.55
C LEU A 95 3.84 -6.22 7.19
N ARG A 96 4.47 -5.05 7.30
CA ARG A 96 5.67 -4.82 8.10
C ARG A 96 5.27 -4.03 9.35
N LEU A 97 5.72 -4.49 10.52
CA LEU A 97 5.46 -3.90 11.84
C LEU A 97 6.76 -3.50 12.52
#